data_AF-A0A177PM35-F1
#
_entry.id   AF-A0A177PM35-F1
#
_cell.length_a   1.000
_cell.length_b   1.000
_cell.length_c   1.000
_cell.angle_alpha   90.00
_cell.angle_beta   90.00
_cell.angle_gamma   90.00
#
_symmetry.space_group_name_H-M   'P 1'
#
loop_
_entity.id
_entity.type
_entity.pdbx_description
1 polymer ?
#
loop_
_entity_poly.entity_id
_entity_poly.type
_entity_poly.pdbx_seq_one_letter_code
_entity_poly.pdbx_strand_id
1 'polypeptide(L)'
;MARDSIVPILLGVLEPHLERLHTAWLAGGSREPTLPMTGDKVNVRRLVQDLMALDARVIASHEQHFFRKPELQIAVNRIAEEQGLAPIGSRAPDEADEAARSRIGRLSGETSDLRRALAEREATIESLRRENTVLREQLRLIEETGMFLRTGSVG
;
A
#
# COMPACT_ATOMS: atom_id res chain seq x y z
N MET A 1 -23.13 0.18 -20.70
CA MET A 1 -21.70 -0.03 -20.41
C MET A 1 -21.45 0.38 -18.98
N ALA A 2 -21.03 -0.54 -18.12
CA ALA A 2 -20.70 -0.20 -16.74
C ALA A 2 -19.48 0.74 -16.77
N ARG A 3 -19.58 1.93 -16.18
CA ARG A 3 -18.41 2.78 -15.97
C ARG A 3 -17.49 2.04 -15.01
N ASP A 4 -16.27 1.72 -15.45
CA ASP A 4 -15.24 1.19 -14.57
C ASP A 4 -15.11 2.11 -13.34
N SER A 5 -15.10 1.50 -12.16
CA SER A 5 -14.96 2.27 -10.92
C SER A 5 -13.61 2.95 -10.92
N ILE A 6 -13.58 4.25 -10.62
CA ILE A 6 -12.33 5.03 -10.49
C ILE A 6 -11.58 4.72 -9.19
N VAL A 7 -12.25 4.09 -8.22
CA VAL A 7 -11.73 3.83 -6.87
C VAL A 7 -10.44 2.97 -6.89
N PRO A 8 -10.35 1.86 -7.64
CA PRO A 8 -9.12 1.07 -7.71
C PRO A 8 -7.93 1.85 -8.29
N ILE A 9 -8.17 2.72 -9.27
CA ILE A 9 -7.12 3.57 -9.86
C ILE A 9 -6.62 4.55 -8.81
N LEU A 10 -7.53 5.21 -8.08
CA LEU A 10 -7.16 6.15 -7.03
C LEU A 10 -6.43 5.46 -5.87
N LEU A 11 -6.92 4.32 -5.39
CA LEU A 11 -6.28 3.55 -4.30
C LEU A 11 -4.88 3.09 -4.68
N GLY A 12 -4.67 2.63 -5.92
CA GLY A 12 -3.35 2.18 -6.40
C GLY A 12 -2.27 3.26 -6.35
N VAL A 13 -2.64 4.54 -6.41
CA VAL A 13 -1.71 5.68 -6.30
C VAL A 13 -1.69 6.25 -4.88
N LEU A 14 -2.86 6.27 -4.21
CA LEU A 14 -3.05 6.81 -2.88
C LEU A 14 -2.33 5.99 -1.82
N GLU A 15 -2.53 4.67 -1.78
CA GLU A 15 -1.96 3.79 -0.74
C GLU A 15 -0.41 3.92 -0.67
N PRO A 16 0.35 3.81 -1.79
CA PRO A 16 1.80 4.00 -1.74
C PRO A 16 2.23 5.42 -1.35
N HIS A 17 1.46 6.43 -1.74
CA HIS A 17 1.76 7.82 -1.37
C HIS A 17 1.56 8.04 0.13
N LEU A 18 0.46 7.55 0.70
CA LEU A 18 0.18 7.62 2.13
C LEU A 18 1.22 6.87 2.97
N GLU A 19 1.63 5.66 2.55
CA GLU A 19 2.68 4.90 3.24
C GLU A 19 4.00 5.68 3.32
N ARG A 20 4.39 6.33 2.21
CA ARG A 20 5.59 7.17 2.18
C ARG A 20 5.47 8.37 3.12
N LEU A 21 4.33 9.04 3.15
CA LEU A 21 4.08 10.15 4.07
C LEU A 21 4.14 9.68 5.53
N HIS A 22 3.46 8.58 5.83
CA HIS A 22 3.44 7.99 7.17
C HIS A 22 4.85 7.55 7.63
N THR A 23 5.61 6.91 6.74
CA THR A 23 7.01 6.55 7.03
C THR A 23 7.88 7.77 7.31
N ALA A 24 7.72 8.84 6.53
CA ALA A 24 8.43 10.10 6.76
C ALA A 24 8.03 10.74 8.10
N TRP A 25 6.75 10.65 8.48
CA TRP A 25 6.26 11.14 9.76
C TRP A 25 6.88 10.39 10.94
N LEU A 26 6.91 9.06 10.88
CA LEU A 26 7.56 8.22 11.89
C LEU A 26 9.05 8.52 11.99
N ALA A 27 9.74 8.64 10.86
CA ALA A 27 11.17 8.98 10.81
C ALA A 27 11.47 10.39 11.37
N GLY A 28 10.54 11.33 11.18
CA GLY A 28 10.59 12.69 11.73
C GLY A 28 10.24 12.79 13.22
N GLY A 29 9.99 11.67 13.90
CA GLY A 29 9.65 11.62 15.32
C GLY A 29 8.21 12.02 15.64
N SER A 30 7.29 11.90 14.67
CA SER A 30 5.85 12.04 14.87
C SER A 30 5.38 13.42 15.38
N ARG A 31 6.14 14.49 15.09
CA ARG A 31 5.86 15.84 15.62
C ARG A 31 4.97 16.69 14.72
N GLU A 32 5.21 16.63 13.42
CA GLU A 32 4.51 17.47 12.44
C GLU A 32 3.81 16.58 11.42
N PRO A 33 2.49 16.74 11.19
CA PRO A 33 1.77 15.98 10.18
C PRO A 33 2.41 16.12 8.81
N THR A 34 2.68 15.00 8.16
CA THR A 34 3.17 14.96 6.77
C THR A 34 2.02 14.98 5.78
N LEU A 35 0.80 14.65 6.22
CA LEU A 35 -0.39 14.79 5.40
C LEU A 35 -0.62 16.27 5.08
N PRO A 36 -1.00 16.60 3.84
CA PRO A 36 -1.44 17.96 3.52
C PRO A 36 -2.59 18.37 4.42
N MET A 37 -2.44 19.50 5.12
CA MET A 37 -3.44 20.00 6.06
C MET A 37 -3.77 21.48 5.82
N THR A 38 -4.99 21.87 6.22
CA THR A 38 -5.41 23.27 6.32
C THR A 38 -6.01 23.44 7.71
N GLY A 39 -5.26 24.07 8.61
CA GLY A 39 -5.61 24.09 10.03
C GLY A 39 -5.44 22.71 10.66
N ASP A 40 -6.49 22.18 11.28
CA ASP A 40 -6.55 20.87 11.93
C ASP A 40 -7.09 19.75 11.02
N LYS A 41 -7.35 20.05 9.74
CA LYS A 41 -8.04 19.13 8.81
C LYS A 41 -7.17 18.74 7.65
N VAL A 42 -7.36 17.51 7.16
CA VAL A 42 -6.77 17.04 5.91
C VAL A 42 -7.21 17.93 4.75
N ASN A 43 -6.24 18.48 4.02
CA ASN A 43 -6.44 19.23 2.80
C ASN A 43 -6.53 18.27 1.61
N VAL A 44 -7.75 17.76 1.38
CA VAL A 44 -8.05 16.81 0.29
C VAL A 44 -7.66 17.37 -1.08
N ARG A 45 -7.84 18.67 -1.31
CA ARG A 45 -7.47 19.29 -2.59
C ARG A 45 -5.97 19.18 -2.84
N ARG A 46 -5.16 19.50 -1.83
CA ARG A 46 -3.71 19.40 -1.95
C ARG A 46 -3.26 17.95 -2.12
N LEU A 47 -3.87 17.03 -1.34
CA LEU A 47 -3.62 15.60 -1.50
C LEU A 47 -3.89 15.13 -2.93
N VAL A 48 -5.01 15.53 -3.54
CA VAL A 48 -5.32 15.19 -4.94
C VAL A 48 -4.30 15.79 -5.90
N GLN A 49 -3.84 17.02 -5.68
CA GLN A 49 -2.77 17.61 -6.50
C GLN A 49 -1.46 16.81 -6.42
N ASP A 50 -1.11 16.33 -5.22
CA ASP A 50 0.08 15.50 -5.04
C ASP A 50 -0.08 14.16 -5.77
N LEU A 51 -1.28 13.55 -5.76
CA LEU A 51 -1.56 12.33 -6.55
C LEU A 51 -1.56 12.58 -8.06
N MET A 52 -2.05 13.72 -8.53
CA MET A 52 -2.00 14.11 -9.95
C MET A 52 -0.56 14.22 -10.46
N ALA A 53 0.38 14.63 -9.59
CA ALA A 53 1.80 14.67 -9.93
C ALA A 53 2.44 13.28 -10.02
N LEU A 54 1.82 12.25 -9.42
CA LEU A 54 2.29 10.86 -9.45
C LEU A 54 1.67 10.05 -10.58
N ASP A 55 0.42 10.35 -10.96
CA ASP A 55 -0.29 9.60 -12.00
C ASP A 55 -1.26 10.51 -12.78
N ALA A 56 -1.05 10.58 -14.10
CA ALA A 56 -1.83 11.39 -15.02
C ALA A 56 -3.32 10.96 -15.14
N ARG A 57 -3.68 9.76 -14.67
CA ARG A 57 -5.06 9.28 -14.60
C ARG A 57 -5.83 9.92 -13.45
N VAL A 58 -5.13 10.48 -12.46
CA VAL A 58 -5.75 11.26 -11.38
C VAL A 58 -5.96 12.69 -11.88
N ILE A 59 -7.17 13.22 -11.68
CA ILE A 59 -7.53 14.57 -12.09
C ILE A 59 -8.21 15.31 -10.93
N ALA A 60 -8.21 16.65 -10.99
CA ALA A 60 -8.72 17.50 -9.91
C ALA A 60 -10.18 17.20 -9.52
N SER A 61 -11.02 16.80 -10.49
CA SER A 61 -12.42 16.44 -10.23
C SER A 61 -12.58 15.19 -9.35
N HIS A 62 -11.52 14.39 -9.17
CA HIS A 62 -11.54 13.25 -8.25
C HIS A 62 -11.58 13.67 -6.77
N GLU A 63 -11.34 14.95 -6.44
CA GLU A 63 -11.52 15.51 -5.08
C GLU A 63 -12.88 15.11 -4.49
N GLN A 64 -13.96 15.16 -5.28
CA GLN A 64 -15.29 14.78 -4.80
C GLN A 64 -15.40 13.31 -4.35
N HIS A 65 -14.58 12.42 -4.90
CA HIS A 65 -14.62 11.00 -4.56
C HIS A 65 -14.10 10.75 -3.15
N PHE A 66 -13.13 11.52 -2.66
CA PHE A 66 -12.65 11.44 -1.29
C PHE A 66 -13.74 11.79 -0.25
N PHE A 67 -14.76 12.56 -0.62
CA PHE A 67 -15.89 12.87 0.28
C PHE A 67 -17.08 11.91 0.13
N ARG A 68 -17.13 11.11 -0.94
CA ARG A 68 -18.28 10.25 -1.27
C ARG A 68 -17.98 8.75 -1.20
N LYS A 69 -16.71 8.37 -1.31
CA LYS A 69 -16.26 6.98 -1.36
C LYS A 69 -15.60 6.61 -0.03
N PRO A 70 -16.23 5.72 0.77
CA PRO A 70 -15.71 5.38 2.09
C PRO A 70 -14.32 4.74 2.01
N GLU A 71 -14.00 4.02 0.93
CA GLU A 71 -12.71 3.36 0.73
C GLU A 71 -11.56 4.38 0.72
N LEU A 72 -11.76 5.52 0.05
CA LEU A 72 -10.78 6.61 0.00
C LEU A 72 -10.71 7.37 1.33
N GLN A 73 -11.85 7.54 2.00
CA GLN A 73 -11.88 8.17 3.33
C GLN A 73 -11.11 7.35 4.35
N ILE A 74 -11.35 6.05 4.39
CA ILE A 74 -10.72 5.14 5.36
C ILE A 74 -9.20 5.16 5.20
N ALA A 75 -8.71 5.06 3.96
CA ALA A 75 -7.28 5.08 3.69
C ALA A 75 -6.61 6.35 4.24
N VAL A 76 -7.22 7.52 3.99
CA VAL A 76 -6.64 8.80 4.44
C VAL A 76 -6.87 9.04 5.93
N ASN A 77 -8.06 8.75 6.45
CA ASN A 77 -8.46 9.03 7.82
C ASN A 77 -7.64 8.24 8.83
N ARG A 78 -7.26 6.99 8.51
CA ARG A 78 -6.37 6.20 9.36
C ARG A 78 -5.06 6.95 9.65
N ILE A 79 -4.40 7.43 8.60
CA ILE A 79 -3.14 8.18 8.73
C ILE A 79 -3.39 9.55 9.36
N ALA A 80 -4.52 10.19 9.04
CA ALA A 80 -4.89 11.47 9.63
C ALA A 80 -5.04 11.38 11.15
N GLU A 81 -5.76 10.36 11.65
CA GLU A 81 -5.96 10.11 13.08
C GLU A 81 -4.64 9.86 13.81
N GLU A 82 -3.75 9.04 13.23
CA GLU A 82 -2.41 8.79 13.78
C GLU A 82 -1.56 10.07 13.86
N GLN A 83 -1.74 10.98 12.91
CA GLN A 83 -1.06 12.28 12.87
C GLN A 83 -1.80 13.39 13.64
N GLY A 84 -2.91 13.10 14.31
CA GLY A 84 -3.69 14.07 15.09
C GLY A 84 -4.52 15.05 14.25
N LEU A 85 -4.85 14.71 13.00
CA LEU A 85 -5.69 15.49 12.11
C LEU A 85 -7.15 15.02 12.17
N ALA A 86 -8.09 15.95 11.97
CA ALA A 86 -9.50 15.60 11.88
C ALA A 86 -9.82 14.83 10.58
N PRO A 87 -10.67 13.79 10.66
CA PRO A 87 -10.98 12.94 9.51
C PRO A 87 -11.76 13.68 8.43
N ILE A 88 -11.60 13.24 7.19
CA ILE A 88 -12.41 13.64 6.04
C ILE A 88 -13.86 13.30 6.34
N GLY A 89 -14.75 14.30 6.18
CA GLY A 89 -16.19 14.11 6.36
C GLY A 89 -16.69 14.25 7.80
N SER A 90 -15.89 14.81 8.73
CA SER A 90 -16.23 15.05 10.15
C SER A 90 -17.40 16.01 10.44
N ARG A 91 -18.35 16.20 9.51
CA ARG A 91 -19.65 16.79 9.85
C ARG A 91 -20.41 15.74 10.68
N ALA A 92 -20.46 15.95 11.99
CA ALA A 92 -21.09 15.15 13.06
C ALA A 92 -21.87 13.90 12.59
N PRO A 93 -21.31 12.68 12.75
CA PRO A 93 -22.01 11.44 12.44
C PRO A 93 -22.95 11.00 13.58
N ASP A 94 -24.10 10.41 13.23
CA ASP A 94 -24.91 9.61 14.15
C ASP A 94 -24.09 8.37 14.62
N GLU A 95 -24.18 8.01 15.90
CA GLU A 95 -23.35 6.98 16.56
C GLU A 95 -23.34 5.59 15.86
N ALA A 96 -24.36 5.27 15.05
CA ALA A 96 -24.43 4.04 14.28
C ALA A 96 -23.43 3.99 13.11
N ASP A 97 -23.10 5.14 12.52
CA ASP A 97 -22.15 5.26 11.41
C ASP A 97 -20.70 5.08 11.90
N GLU A 98 -20.40 5.48 13.13
CA GLU A 98 -19.08 5.37 13.77
C GLU A 98 -18.64 3.89 13.92
N ALA A 99 -19.56 3.03 14.40
CA ALA A 99 -19.29 1.60 14.59
C ALA A 99 -19.09 0.87 13.26
N ALA A 100 -19.87 1.23 12.23
CA ALA A 100 -19.71 0.69 10.89
C ALA A 100 -18.38 1.13 10.26
N ARG A 101 -18.02 2.41 10.38
CA ARG A 101 -16.74 2.96 9.90
C ARG A 101 -15.54 2.31 10.60
N SER A 102 -15.60 2.13 11.91
CA SER A 102 -14.55 1.44 12.68
C SER A 102 -14.36 -0.02 12.23
N ARG A 103 -15.44 -0.73 11.92
CA ARG A 103 -15.37 -2.12 11.45
C ARG A 103 -14.79 -2.21 10.04
N ILE A 104 -15.21 -1.33 9.14
CA ILE A 104 -14.68 -1.27 7.76
C ILE A 104 -13.22 -0.82 7.77
N GLY A 105 -12.84 0.11 8.67
CA GLY A 105 -11.46 0.54 8.88
C GLY A 105 -10.54 -0.61 9.27
N ARG A 106 -10.95 -1.44 10.23
CA ARG A 106 -10.21 -2.66 10.62
C ARG A 106 -10.06 -3.66 9.47
N LEU A 107 -11.16 -3.97 8.77
CA LEU A 107 -11.12 -4.90 7.63
C LEU A 107 -10.25 -4.38 6.47
N SER A 108 -10.21 -3.06 6.27
CA SER A 108 -9.36 -2.44 5.25
C SER A 108 -7.88 -2.46 5.65
N GLY A 109 -7.59 -2.26 6.95
CA GLY A 109 -6.24 -2.41 7.50
C GLY A 109 -5.71 -3.83 7.32
N GLU A 110 -6.51 -4.83 7.68
CA GLU A 110 -6.20 -6.24 7.44
C GLU A 110 -5.95 -6.52 5.95
N THR A 111 -6.75 -5.93 5.06
CA THR A 111 -6.58 -6.10 3.60
C THR A 111 -5.28 -5.48 3.10
N SER A 112 -4.89 -4.30 3.59
CA SER A 112 -3.62 -3.65 3.24
C SER A 112 -2.42 -4.46 3.72
N ASP A 113 -2.47 -4.95 4.96
CA ASP A 113 -1.41 -5.78 5.54
C ASP A 113 -1.28 -7.11 4.79
N LEU A 114 -2.41 -7.71 4.37
CA LEU A 114 -2.44 -8.89 3.51
C LEU A 114 -1.84 -8.63 2.12
N ARG A 115 -2.11 -7.46 1.51
CA ARG A 115 -1.49 -7.09 0.21
C ARG A 115 0.02 -6.92 0.33
N ARG A 116 0.50 -6.29 1.41
CA ARG A 116 1.93 -6.17 1.68
C ARG A 116 2.60 -7.53 1.89
N ALA A 117 1.98 -8.38 2.70
CA ALA A 117 2.47 -9.75 2.93
C ALA A 117 2.51 -10.57 1.63
N LEU A 118 1.52 -10.40 0.74
CA LEU A 118 1.51 -11.04 -0.58
C LEU A 118 2.66 -10.55 -1.46
N ALA A 119 2.90 -9.24 -1.54
CA ALA A 119 4.01 -8.68 -2.33
C ALA A 119 5.38 -9.17 -1.84
N GLU A 120 5.59 -9.23 -0.52
CA GLU A 120 6.82 -9.76 0.08
C GLU A 120 7.00 -11.26 -0.23
N ARG A 121 5.91 -12.04 -0.20
CA ARG A 121 5.91 -13.46 -0.59
C ARG A 121 6.22 -13.66 -2.08
N GLU A 122 5.66 -12.85 -2.96
CA GLU A 122 5.92 -12.90 -4.40
C GLU A 122 7.40 -12.63 -4.71
N ALA A 123 7.98 -11.59 -4.10
CA ALA A 123 9.41 -11.29 -4.23
C ALA A 123 10.30 -12.46 -3.76
N THR A 124 9.91 -13.13 -2.67
CA THR A 124 10.61 -14.32 -2.16
C THR A 124 10.53 -15.49 -3.14
N ILE A 125 9.35 -15.76 -3.70
CA ILE A 125 9.14 -16.82 -4.70
C ILE A 125 10.00 -16.55 -5.95
N GLU A 126 10.07 -15.32 -6.43
CA GLU A 126 10.92 -14.95 -7.56
C GLU A 126 12.41 -15.13 -7.27
N SER A 127 12.85 -14.80 -6.06
CA SER A 127 14.24 -15.03 -5.64
C SER A 127 14.57 -16.53 -5.65
N LEU A 128 13.72 -17.36 -5.03
CA LEU A 128 13.90 -18.81 -4.98
C LEU A 128 13.86 -19.45 -6.37
N ARG A 129 13.00 -18.97 -7.28
CA ARG A 129 12.95 -19.46 -8.67
C ARG A 129 14.25 -19.16 -9.43
N ARG A 130 14.82 -17.97 -9.24
CA ARG A 130 16.12 -17.60 -9.83
C ARG A 130 17.22 -18.50 -9.31
N GLU A 131 17.28 -18.70 -8.00
CA GLU A 131 18.28 -19.57 -7.37
C GLU A 131 18.15 -21.03 -7.85
N ASN A 132 16.93 -21.57 -7.93
CA ASN A 132 16.70 -22.93 -8.44
C ASN A 132 17.16 -23.07 -9.90
N THR A 133 16.97 -22.04 -10.72
CA THR A 133 17.44 -22.02 -12.11
C THR A 133 18.96 -22.05 -12.17
N VAL A 134 19.64 -21.22 -11.37
CA VAL A 134 21.11 -21.19 -11.30
C VAL A 134 21.66 -22.52 -10.81
N LEU A 135 21.11 -23.10 -9.74
CA LEU A 135 21.56 -24.38 -9.20
C LEU A 135 21.34 -25.54 -10.19
N ARG A 136 20.23 -25.55 -10.93
CA ARG A 136 19.99 -26.55 -11.98
C ARG A 136 20.99 -26.43 -13.11
N GLU A 137 21.34 -25.21 -13.52
CA GLU A 137 22.36 -25.00 -14.55
C GLU A 137 23.75 -25.44 -14.07
N GLN A 138 24.10 -25.17 -12.81
CA GLN A 138 25.34 -25.65 -12.21
C GLN A 138 25.40 -27.18 -12.17
N LEU A 139 24.31 -27.85 -11.76
CA LEU A 139 24.21 -29.31 -11.78
C LEU A 139 24.34 -29.86 -13.21
N ARG A 140 23.67 -29.24 -14.19
CA ARG A 140 23.76 -29.61 -15.61
C ARG A 140 25.21 -29.53 -16.11
N LEU A 141 25.93 -28.46 -15.76
CA LEU A 141 27.34 -28.29 -16.13
C LEU A 141 28.24 -29.36 -15.48
N ILE A 142 27.97 -29.74 -14.23
CA ILE A 142 28.71 -30.82 -13.54
C ILE A 142 28.43 -32.18 -14.19
N GLU A 143 27.17 -32.43 -14.57
CA GLU A 143 26.76 -33.65 -15.29
C GLU A 143 27.35 -33.71 -16.70
N GLU A 144 27.36 -32.59 -17.45
CA GLU A 144 27.94 -32.48 -18.80
C GLU A 144 29.47 -32.57 -18.80
N THR A 145 30.14 -32.06 -17.77
CA THR A 145 31.61 -32.15 -17.64
C THR A 145 32.09 -33.50 -17.09
N GLY A 146 31.16 -34.42 -16.78
CA GLY A 146 31.49 -35.78 -16.35
C GLY A 146 32.23 -35.85 -15.02
N MET A 147 32.16 -34.80 -14.20
CA MET A 147 32.78 -34.76 -12.88
C MET A 147 31.89 -35.51 -11.88
N PHE A 148 31.82 -36.84 -12.03
CA PHE A 148 31.29 -37.71 -11.00
C PHE A 148 32.17 -37.54 -9.75
N LEU A 149 31.66 -36.83 -8.75
CA LEU A 149 32.15 -36.91 -7.39
C LEU A 149 32.03 -38.37 -6.96
N ARG A 150 33.13 -39.11 -7.11
CA ARG A 150 33.37 -40.40 -6.48
C ARG A 150 33.35 -40.13 -4.98
N THR A 151 32.18 -40.19 -4.36
CA THR A 151 32.09 -40.31 -2.91
C THR A 151 32.75 -41.64 -2.57
N GLY A 152 33.92 -41.53 -1.96
CA GLY A 152 34.84 -42.64 -1.75
C GLY A 152 34.19 -43.79 -0.99
N SER A 153 34.23 -44.96 -1.61
CA SER A 153 34.38 -46.21 -0.89
C SER A 153 35.77 -46.21 -0.24
N VAL A 154 35.79 -46.20 1.09
CA VAL A 154 36.87 -46.70 1.95
C VAL A 154 36.09 -47.30 3.13
N GLY A 155 36.01 -48.63 3.30
CA GLY A 155 37.14 -49.53 3.49
C GLY A 155 37.34 -49.67 4.98
#